data_AF-A0A353PXI0-F1
#
_entry.id   AF-A0A353PXI0-F1
#
_cell.length_a   1.000
_cell.length_b   1.000
_cell.length_c   1.000
_cell.angle_alpha   90.00
_cell.angle_beta   90.00
_cell.angle_gamma   90.00
#
_symmetry.space_group_name_H-M   'P 1'
#
loop_
_entity.id
_entity.type
_entity.pdbx_description
1 polymer ?
#
loop_
_entity_poly.entity_id
_entity_poly.type
_entity_poly.pdbx_seq_one_letter_code
_entity_poly.pdbx_strand_id
1 'polypeptide(L)'
;MKKFSIFTFDPFRLLGFSGFIALGISVLIDIFFGIQNPQTIVPFVEITTFGINFVSMSLSLMIIIWPKQKKYTLLVLLIESIYTMAIGYEFISLTLYGLFLIFLFTMDFYSQKLRLKGFVSLVIWILLLLTLIPFGWNRFFLCFGLSFFTFSSYLCIYWVLFQKLSIVPSDYQLHTVNFKLPKVGNILHIAQFPLSQRQIQCVYYLLNGFYTYKEISDLCCISVSVIKKEMLDIYKVFGVQNREMLYFLLSQYTVCYPDDIKQKPRD
;
A
#
# COMPACT_ATOMS: atom_id res chain seq x y z
N MET A 1 -4.16 -16.02 26.93
CA MET A 1 -5.21 -15.73 25.91
C MET A 1 -5.12 -14.26 25.51
N LYS A 2 -4.85 -13.94 24.24
CA LYS A 2 -4.89 -12.55 23.74
C LYS A 2 -6.36 -12.13 23.63
N LYS A 3 -6.74 -11.06 24.34
CA LYS A 3 -8.05 -10.41 24.23
C LYS A 3 -8.28 -10.01 22.76
N PHE A 4 -9.21 -10.68 22.09
CA PHE A 4 -9.68 -10.29 20.77
C PHE A 4 -10.43 -8.96 20.90
N SER A 5 -9.74 -7.83 20.66
CA SER A 5 -10.40 -6.55 20.45
C SER A 5 -10.89 -6.51 19.01
N ILE A 6 -12.21 -6.59 18.82
CA ILE A 6 -12.87 -6.41 17.52
C ILE A 6 -12.77 -4.95 17.04
N PHE A 7 -12.51 -4.01 17.96
CA PHE A 7 -12.62 -2.56 17.75
C PHE A 7 -11.34 -1.84 17.31
N THR A 8 -10.21 -2.52 17.15
CA THR A 8 -9.04 -1.90 16.51
C THR A 8 -9.22 -1.88 15.00
N PHE A 9 -9.19 -0.68 14.39
CA PHE A 9 -9.28 -0.50 12.94
C PHE A 9 -8.19 -1.31 12.22
N ASP A 10 -8.61 -2.22 11.34
CA ASP A 10 -7.74 -3.06 10.52
C ASP A 10 -8.32 -3.04 9.08
N PRO A 11 -7.55 -2.57 8.07
CA PRO A 11 -8.04 -2.49 6.69
C PRO A 11 -8.49 -3.84 6.11
N PHE A 12 -7.88 -4.95 6.52
CA PHE A 12 -8.28 -6.28 6.08
C PHE A 12 -9.61 -6.69 6.70
N ARG A 13 -9.88 -6.31 7.96
CA ARG A 13 -11.21 -6.54 8.56
C ARG A 13 -12.29 -5.73 7.85
N LEU A 14 -12.00 -4.49 7.49
CA LEU A 14 -12.93 -3.66 6.73
C LEU A 14 -13.23 -4.28 5.36
N LEU A 15 -12.19 -4.71 4.64
CA LEU A 15 -12.33 -5.41 3.36
C LEU A 15 -13.14 -6.70 3.49
N GLY A 16 -12.85 -7.52 4.51
CA GLY A 16 -13.59 -8.75 4.80
C GLY A 16 -15.05 -8.49 5.13
N PHE A 17 -15.35 -7.42 5.89
CA PHE A 17 -16.72 -7.01 6.21
C PHE A 17 -17.48 -6.53 4.97
N SER A 18 -16.88 -5.66 4.15
CA SER A 18 -17.50 -5.22 2.89
C SER A 18 -17.72 -6.39 1.92
N GLY A 19 -16.76 -7.31 1.84
CA GLY A 19 -16.86 -8.51 1.02
C GLY A 19 -17.98 -9.44 1.52
N PHE A 20 -18.10 -9.64 2.83
CA PHE A 20 -19.17 -10.43 3.44
C PHE A 20 -20.55 -9.85 3.13
N ILE A 21 -20.73 -8.52 3.20
CA ILE A 21 -21.98 -7.87 2.83
C ILE A 21 -22.28 -8.05 1.34
N ALA A 22 -21.31 -7.75 0.47
CA ALA A 22 -21.49 -7.84 -0.97
C ALA A 22 -21.87 -9.27 -1.40
N LEU A 23 -21.15 -10.27 -0.92
CA LEU A 23 -21.42 -11.67 -1.22
C LEU A 23 -22.69 -12.18 -0.54
N GLY A 24 -23.03 -11.67 0.65
CA GLY A 24 -24.31 -11.95 1.29
C GLY A 24 -25.50 -11.46 0.45
N ILE A 25 -25.38 -10.27 -0.16
CA ILE A 25 -26.37 -9.77 -1.12
C ILE A 25 -26.42 -10.68 -2.35
N SER A 26 -25.28 -11.10 -2.90
CA SER A 26 -25.25 -12.03 -4.04
C SER A 26 -25.92 -13.37 -3.70
N VAL A 27 -25.64 -13.96 -2.53
CA VAL A 27 -26.30 -15.20 -2.07
C VAL A 27 -27.82 -15.03 -1.96
N LEU A 28 -28.29 -13.88 -1.45
CA LEU A 28 -29.73 -13.60 -1.39
C LEU A 28 -30.32 -13.49 -2.80
N ILE A 29 -29.63 -12.81 -3.72
CA ILE A 29 -30.07 -12.71 -5.12
C ILE A 29 -30.14 -14.10 -5.76
N ASP A 30 -29.15 -14.96 -5.53
CA ASP A 30 -29.13 -16.33 -6.06
C ASP A 30 -30.31 -17.16 -5.56
N ILE A 31 -30.69 -17.01 -4.28
CA ILE A 31 -31.83 -17.72 -3.68
C ILE A 31 -33.17 -17.25 -4.27
N PHE A 32 -33.33 -15.93 -4.46
CA PHE A 32 -34.65 -15.36 -4.82
C PHE A 32 -34.89 -15.20 -6.33
N PHE A 33 -33.84 -14.89 -7.09
CA PHE A 33 -33.97 -14.54 -8.51
C PHE A 33 -33.23 -15.53 -9.42
N GLY A 34 -32.21 -16.22 -8.91
CA GLY A 34 -31.32 -17.05 -9.70
C GLY A 34 -30.52 -16.23 -10.74
N ILE A 35 -29.60 -16.91 -11.43
CA ILE A 35 -28.82 -16.28 -12.52
C ILE A 35 -29.26 -16.88 -13.84
N GLN A 36 -29.82 -16.01 -14.69
CA GLN A 36 -30.26 -16.35 -16.04
C GLN A 36 -29.26 -15.79 -17.05
N ASN A 37 -28.05 -16.36 -17.11
CA ASN A 37 -27.13 -16.08 -18.22
C ASN A 37 -27.01 -17.31 -19.14
N PRO A 38 -27.68 -17.31 -20.31
CA PRO A 38 -27.70 -18.47 -21.21
C PRO A 38 -26.37 -18.73 -21.93
N GLN A 39 -25.40 -17.81 -21.87
CA GLN A 39 -24.11 -17.91 -22.57
C GLN A 39 -22.95 -18.35 -21.67
N THR A 40 -23.24 -18.68 -20.41
CA THR A 40 -22.22 -19.13 -19.45
C THR A 40 -21.64 -20.50 -19.79
N ILE A 41 -20.35 -20.67 -19.47
CA ILE A 41 -19.63 -21.94 -19.63
C ILE A 41 -19.81 -22.84 -18.40
N VAL A 42 -20.33 -22.28 -17.30
CA VAL A 42 -20.45 -22.99 -16.02
C VAL A 42 -21.63 -23.95 -16.09
N PRO A 43 -21.46 -25.24 -15.78
CA PRO A 43 -22.60 -26.16 -15.66
C PRO A 43 -23.37 -25.90 -14.36
N PHE A 44 -24.69 -26.09 -14.40
CA PHE A 44 -25.58 -25.92 -13.23
C PHE A 44 -25.39 -24.55 -12.53
N VAL A 45 -25.39 -23.46 -13.31
CA VAL A 45 -25.01 -22.11 -12.84
C VAL A 45 -25.74 -21.66 -11.59
N GLU A 46 -27.02 -21.95 -11.44
CA GLU A 46 -27.77 -21.56 -10.24
C GLU A 46 -27.14 -22.17 -8.96
N ILE A 47 -26.84 -23.47 -8.99
CA ILE A 47 -26.23 -24.19 -7.85
C ILE A 47 -24.77 -23.78 -7.68
N THR A 48 -24.04 -23.69 -8.79
CA THR A 48 -22.60 -23.37 -8.77
C THR A 48 -22.36 -21.93 -8.30
N THR A 49 -23.20 -20.97 -8.71
CA THR A 49 -23.09 -19.58 -8.26
C THR A 49 -23.33 -19.49 -6.77
N PHE A 50 -24.44 -20.07 -6.31
CA PHE A 50 -24.76 -20.09 -4.89
C PHE A 50 -23.61 -20.68 -4.07
N GLY A 51 -23.09 -21.83 -4.52
CA GLY A 51 -21.97 -22.50 -3.85
C GLY A 51 -20.72 -21.62 -3.78
N ILE A 52 -20.33 -20.99 -4.88
CA ILE A 52 -19.13 -20.14 -4.94
C ILE A 52 -19.31 -18.88 -4.11
N ASN A 53 -20.43 -18.17 -4.26
CA ASN A 53 -20.74 -16.98 -3.47
C ASN A 53 -20.77 -17.29 -1.97
N PHE A 54 -21.35 -18.43 -1.58
CA PHE A 54 -21.39 -18.88 -0.17
C PHE A 54 -19.99 -19.23 0.37
N VAL A 55 -19.16 -19.90 -0.42
CA VAL A 55 -17.77 -20.21 -0.04
C VAL A 55 -16.96 -18.92 0.10
N SER A 56 -17.06 -18.00 -0.84
CA SER A 56 -16.38 -16.69 -0.78
C SER A 56 -16.88 -15.83 0.37
N MET A 57 -18.18 -15.88 0.69
CA MET A 57 -18.78 -15.22 1.85
C MET A 57 -18.20 -15.80 3.15
N SER A 58 -18.10 -17.12 3.23
CA SER A 58 -17.49 -17.82 4.36
C SER A 58 -16.02 -17.45 4.54
N LEU A 59 -15.25 -17.39 3.44
CA LEU A 59 -13.86 -16.92 3.46
C LEU A 59 -13.76 -15.45 3.89
N SER A 60 -14.72 -14.60 3.49
CA SER A 60 -14.78 -13.21 3.93
C SER A 60 -15.00 -13.10 5.45
N LEU A 61 -15.81 -13.99 6.04
CA LEU A 61 -15.94 -14.11 7.48
C LEU A 61 -14.61 -14.53 8.15
N MET A 62 -13.85 -15.45 7.52
CA MET A 62 -12.52 -15.83 8.02
C MET A 62 -11.53 -14.66 8.01
N ILE A 63 -11.62 -13.74 7.05
CA ILE A 63 -10.79 -12.51 7.02
C ILE A 63 -11.11 -11.61 8.22
N ILE A 64 -12.39 -11.47 8.58
CA ILE A 64 -12.82 -10.66 9.73
C ILE A 64 -12.25 -11.24 11.04
N ILE A 65 -12.35 -12.56 11.21
CA ILE A 65 -11.88 -13.26 12.42
C ILE A 65 -10.34 -13.26 12.47
N TRP A 66 -9.66 -13.56 11.36
CA TRP A 66 -8.21 -13.69 11.28
C TRP A 66 -7.58 -12.78 10.20
N PRO A 67 -7.58 -11.45 10.39
CA PRO A 67 -7.12 -10.50 9.37
C PRO A 67 -5.63 -10.63 9.05
N LYS A 68 -4.84 -11.21 9.97
CA LYS A 68 -3.40 -11.48 9.75
C LYS A 68 -3.16 -12.58 8.71
N GLN A 69 -4.12 -13.47 8.49
CA GLN A 69 -3.99 -14.54 7.52
C GLN A 69 -4.41 -14.06 6.13
N LYS A 70 -3.50 -13.33 5.47
CA LYS A 70 -3.72 -12.71 4.16
C LYS A 70 -4.09 -13.69 3.03
N LYS A 71 -3.84 -15.00 3.23
CA LYS A 71 -4.20 -16.07 2.28
C LYS A 71 -5.71 -16.11 1.98
N TYR A 72 -6.56 -15.79 2.95
CA TYR A 72 -8.01 -15.82 2.76
C TYR A 72 -8.44 -14.72 1.78
N THR A 73 -7.86 -13.52 1.88
CA THR A 73 -8.06 -12.42 0.93
C THR A 73 -7.64 -12.83 -0.48
N LEU A 74 -6.46 -13.44 -0.62
CA LEU A 74 -5.98 -13.90 -1.93
C LEU A 74 -6.90 -14.96 -2.55
N LEU A 75 -7.41 -15.90 -1.74
CA LEU A 75 -8.34 -16.93 -2.22
C LEU A 75 -9.67 -16.34 -2.69
N VAL A 76 -10.28 -15.44 -1.92
CA VAL A 76 -11.54 -14.79 -2.31
C VAL A 76 -11.37 -14.04 -3.63
N LEU A 77 -10.34 -13.19 -3.74
CA LEU A 77 -10.09 -12.42 -4.95
C LEU A 77 -9.87 -13.34 -6.16
N LEU A 78 -9.11 -14.43 -6.01
CA LEU A 78 -8.85 -15.36 -7.10
C LEU A 78 -10.10 -16.14 -7.52
N ILE A 79 -10.81 -16.75 -6.56
CA ILE A 79 -12.02 -17.55 -6.81
C ILE A 79 -13.08 -16.67 -7.50
N GLU A 80 -13.38 -15.51 -6.95
CA GLU A 80 -14.37 -14.59 -7.51
C GLU A 80 -13.93 -14.07 -8.87
N SER A 81 -12.64 -13.77 -9.09
CA SER A 81 -12.18 -13.34 -10.40
C SER A 81 -12.37 -14.41 -11.48
N ILE A 82 -12.07 -15.67 -11.18
CA ILE A 82 -12.28 -16.79 -12.11
C ILE A 82 -13.75 -17.00 -12.38
N TYR A 83 -14.54 -17.01 -11.31
CA TYR A 83 -15.94 -17.32 -11.40
C TYR A 83 -16.73 -16.25 -12.17
N THR A 84 -16.56 -14.98 -11.78
CA THR A 84 -17.23 -13.85 -12.42
C THR A 84 -16.89 -13.73 -13.91
N MET A 85 -15.67 -14.10 -14.32
CA MET A 85 -15.31 -14.18 -15.74
C MET A 85 -16.11 -15.26 -16.47
N ALA A 86 -16.19 -16.45 -15.90
CA ALA A 86 -16.83 -17.62 -16.52
C ALA A 86 -18.35 -17.45 -16.69
N ILE A 87 -18.97 -16.60 -15.88
CA ILE A 87 -20.39 -16.22 -16.01
C ILE A 87 -20.61 -14.91 -16.79
N GLY A 88 -19.54 -14.28 -17.31
CA GLY A 88 -19.62 -13.13 -18.21
C GLY A 88 -19.75 -11.77 -17.53
N TYR A 89 -19.24 -11.62 -16.30
CA TYR A 89 -19.04 -10.34 -15.61
C TYR A 89 -17.56 -9.90 -15.70
N GLU A 90 -17.09 -9.62 -16.91
CA GLU A 90 -15.67 -9.32 -17.20
C GLU A 90 -15.07 -8.19 -16.38
N PHE A 91 -15.79 -7.08 -16.18
CA PHE A 91 -15.22 -5.91 -15.52
C PHE A 91 -14.97 -6.17 -14.04
N ILE A 92 -15.86 -6.93 -13.39
CA ILE A 92 -15.69 -7.35 -11.99
C ILE A 92 -14.49 -8.29 -11.90
N SER A 93 -14.43 -9.27 -12.80
CA SER A 93 -13.31 -10.22 -12.85
C SER A 93 -11.95 -9.53 -13.02
N LEU A 94 -11.82 -8.64 -14.02
CA LEU A 94 -10.57 -7.92 -14.30
C LEU A 94 -10.13 -7.06 -13.12
N THR A 95 -11.08 -6.42 -12.44
CA THR A 95 -10.83 -5.62 -11.23
C THR A 95 -10.30 -6.50 -10.11
N LEU A 96 -10.98 -7.62 -9.81
CA LEU A 96 -10.58 -8.54 -8.74
C LEU A 96 -9.24 -9.23 -9.03
N TYR A 97 -9.00 -9.63 -10.27
CA TYR A 97 -7.74 -10.23 -10.70
C TYR A 97 -6.59 -9.23 -10.62
N GLY A 98 -6.81 -7.99 -11.04
CA GLY A 98 -5.82 -6.92 -10.89
C GLY A 98 -5.48 -6.65 -9.42
N LEU A 99 -6.50 -6.56 -8.54
CA LEU A 99 -6.30 -6.44 -7.09
C LEU A 99 -5.51 -7.64 -6.53
N PHE A 100 -5.83 -8.86 -6.95
CA PHE A 100 -5.09 -10.07 -6.58
C PHE A 100 -3.60 -9.95 -6.92
N LEU A 101 -3.26 -9.52 -8.14
CA LEU A 101 -1.86 -9.33 -8.55
C LEU A 101 -1.14 -8.28 -7.71
N ILE A 102 -1.77 -7.12 -7.44
CA ILE A 102 -1.19 -6.09 -6.56
C ILE A 102 -0.94 -6.66 -5.17
N PHE A 103 -1.90 -7.39 -4.61
CA PHE A 103 -1.74 -7.99 -3.28
C PHE A 103 -0.55 -8.97 -3.26
N LEU A 104 -0.36 -9.78 -4.31
CA LEU A 104 0.83 -10.62 -4.43
C LEU A 104 2.14 -9.81 -4.48
N PHE A 105 2.15 -8.65 -5.17
CA PHE A 105 3.30 -7.74 -5.15
C PHE A 105 3.56 -7.17 -3.74
N THR A 106 2.52 -6.70 -3.04
CA THR A 106 2.66 -6.14 -1.68
C THR A 106 3.08 -7.16 -0.61
N MET A 107 2.93 -8.46 -0.90
CA MET A 107 3.35 -9.55 -0.01
C MET A 107 4.70 -10.15 -0.41
N ASP A 108 5.46 -9.48 -1.27
CA ASP A 108 6.76 -9.93 -1.78
C ASP A 108 6.72 -11.32 -2.44
N PHE A 109 5.56 -11.77 -2.91
CA PHE A 109 5.41 -13.11 -3.49
C PHE A 109 6.34 -13.31 -4.70
N TYR A 110 6.53 -12.26 -5.49
CA TYR A 110 7.38 -12.28 -6.68
C TYR A 110 8.87 -12.02 -6.42
N SER A 111 9.26 -11.68 -5.19
CA SER A 111 10.66 -11.37 -4.84
C SER A 111 11.61 -12.51 -5.20
N GLN A 112 11.17 -13.74 -4.96
CA GLN A 112 11.90 -14.96 -5.32
C GLN A 112 11.29 -15.61 -6.55
N LYS A 113 12.13 -15.92 -7.56
CA LYS A 113 11.74 -16.58 -8.82
C LYS A 113 10.69 -15.78 -9.61
N LEU A 114 10.89 -14.46 -9.74
CA LEU A 114 10.04 -13.53 -10.48
C LEU A 114 9.57 -14.07 -11.84
N ARG A 115 10.51 -14.61 -12.65
CA ARG A 115 10.19 -15.13 -13.99
C ARG A 115 9.17 -16.28 -13.96
N LEU A 116 9.37 -17.25 -13.08
CA LEU A 116 8.49 -18.43 -12.98
C LEU A 116 7.10 -18.02 -12.46
N LYS A 117 7.05 -17.28 -11.35
CA LYS A 117 5.79 -16.87 -10.72
C LYS A 117 5.01 -15.88 -11.57
N GLY A 118 5.72 -14.96 -12.24
CA GLY A 118 5.15 -14.04 -13.22
C GLY A 118 4.56 -14.80 -14.41
N PHE A 119 5.28 -15.81 -14.92
CA PHE A 119 4.77 -16.65 -15.99
C PHE A 119 3.49 -17.41 -15.57
N VAL A 120 3.45 -18.01 -14.37
CA VAL A 120 2.24 -18.68 -13.86
C VAL A 120 1.05 -17.70 -13.80
N SER A 121 1.29 -16.48 -13.34
CA SER A 121 0.24 -15.45 -13.24
C SER A 121 -0.22 -14.98 -14.62
N LEU A 122 0.69 -14.93 -15.59
CA LEU A 122 0.34 -14.66 -16.98
C LEU A 122 -0.49 -15.79 -17.59
N VAL A 123 -0.14 -17.05 -17.31
CA VAL A 123 -0.91 -18.22 -17.77
C VAL A 123 -2.33 -18.19 -17.22
N ILE A 124 -2.50 -17.93 -15.91
CA ILE A 124 -3.83 -17.80 -15.29
C ILE A 124 -4.64 -16.69 -15.97
N TRP A 125 -4.02 -15.54 -16.26
CA TRP A 125 -4.66 -14.42 -16.94
C TRP A 125 -5.10 -14.77 -18.37
N ILE A 126 -4.27 -15.46 -19.15
CA ILE A 126 -4.66 -15.93 -20.49
C ILE A 126 -5.85 -16.89 -20.39
N LEU A 127 -5.80 -17.85 -19.47
CA LEU A 127 -6.89 -18.81 -19.27
C LEU A 127 -8.21 -18.11 -18.89
N LEU A 128 -8.15 -17.08 -18.03
CA LEU A 128 -9.30 -16.24 -17.71
C LEU A 128 -9.89 -15.60 -18.96
N LEU A 129 -9.07 -14.96 -19.79
CA LEU A 129 -9.57 -14.30 -21.00
C LEU A 129 -10.15 -15.29 -22.01
N LEU A 130 -9.61 -16.50 -22.11
CA LEU A 130 -10.17 -17.53 -22.99
C LEU A 130 -11.61 -17.93 -22.62
N THR A 131 -12.00 -17.81 -21.34
CA THR A 131 -13.40 -18.03 -20.93
C THR A 131 -14.38 -16.98 -21.48
N LEU A 132 -13.91 -15.88 -22.08
CA LEU A 132 -14.76 -14.89 -22.73
C LEU A 132 -15.12 -15.23 -24.18
N ILE A 133 -14.43 -16.19 -24.80
CA ILE A 133 -14.66 -16.53 -26.22
C ILE A 133 -16.14 -16.88 -26.50
N PRO A 134 -16.84 -17.68 -25.66
CA PRO A 134 -18.25 -17.99 -25.87
C PRO A 134 -19.19 -16.79 -25.80
N PHE A 135 -18.79 -15.72 -25.12
CA PHE A 135 -19.54 -14.46 -25.02
C PHE A 135 -19.26 -13.50 -26.19
N GLY A 136 -18.30 -13.82 -27.06
CA GLY A 136 -18.00 -13.11 -28.30
C GLY A 136 -16.61 -12.48 -28.38
N TRP A 137 -16.03 -12.51 -29.58
CA TRP A 137 -14.69 -11.99 -29.86
C TRP A 137 -14.51 -10.49 -29.54
N ASN A 138 -15.56 -9.68 -29.73
CA ASN A 138 -15.51 -8.25 -29.41
C ASN A 138 -15.27 -8.02 -27.91
N ARG A 139 -15.91 -8.82 -27.05
CA ARG A 139 -15.72 -8.74 -25.58
C ARG A 139 -14.33 -9.22 -25.20
N PHE A 140 -13.84 -10.28 -25.83
CA PHE A 140 -12.47 -10.77 -25.64
C PHE A 140 -11.42 -9.70 -25.92
N PHE A 141 -11.43 -9.08 -27.11
CA PHE A 141 -10.43 -8.07 -27.48
C PHE A 141 -10.54 -6.81 -26.61
N LEU A 142 -11.75 -6.40 -26.26
CA LEU A 142 -11.97 -5.28 -25.35
C LEU A 142 -11.39 -5.58 -23.96
N CYS A 143 -11.67 -6.75 -23.39
CA CYS A 143 -11.16 -7.16 -22.08
C CYS A 143 -9.65 -7.34 -22.08
N PHE A 144 -9.08 -7.85 -23.18
CA PHE A 144 -7.64 -7.95 -23.37
C PHE A 144 -6.99 -6.56 -23.26
N GLY A 145 -7.47 -5.57 -24.03
CA GLY A 145 -6.95 -4.20 -23.95
C GLY A 145 -7.16 -3.54 -22.58
N LEU A 146 -8.37 -3.67 -22.03
CA LEU A 146 -8.71 -3.09 -20.72
C LEU A 146 -7.87 -3.67 -19.59
N SER A 147 -7.55 -4.95 -19.62
CA SER A 147 -6.76 -5.58 -18.56
C SER A 147 -5.34 -4.99 -18.45
N PHE A 148 -4.69 -4.64 -19.57
CA PHE A 148 -3.42 -3.92 -19.56
C PHE A 148 -3.56 -2.52 -18.96
N PHE A 149 -4.62 -1.80 -19.35
CA PHE A 149 -4.90 -0.47 -18.82
C PHE A 149 -5.16 -0.50 -17.31
N THR A 150 -6.01 -1.42 -16.84
CA THR A 150 -6.34 -1.63 -15.43
C THR A 150 -5.09 -2.01 -14.62
N PHE A 151 -4.29 -2.96 -15.11
CA PHE A 151 -3.05 -3.37 -14.44
C PHE A 151 -2.04 -2.23 -14.36
N SER A 152 -1.86 -1.47 -15.45
CA SER A 152 -0.96 -0.32 -15.48
C SER A 152 -1.43 0.80 -14.55
N SER A 153 -2.74 1.04 -14.49
CA SER A 153 -3.34 2.02 -13.57
C SER A 153 -3.08 1.64 -12.11
N TYR A 154 -3.23 0.37 -11.78
CA TYR A 154 -2.91 -0.16 -10.45
C TYR A 154 -1.44 -0.04 -10.09
N LEU A 155 -0.53 -0.36 -11.02
CA LEU A 155 0.90 -0.14 -10.81
C LEU A 155 1.24 1.34 -10.63
N CYS A 156 0.61 2.23 -11.38
CA CYS A 156 0.77 3.67 -11.24
C CYS A 156 0.33 4.15 -9.84
N ILE A 157 -0.86 3.74 -9.39
CA ILE A 157 -1.36 4.06 -8.05
C ILE A 157 -0.42 3.51 -6.98
N TYR A 158 -0.01 2.25 -7.11
CA TYR A 158 0.94 1.62 -6.20
C TYR A 158 2.25 2.40 -6.14
N TRP A 159 2.80 2.80 -7.29
CA TRP A 159 4.04 3.55 -7.38
C TRP A 159 3.93 4.94 -6.74
N VAL A 160 2.86 5.69 -7.03
CA VAL A 160 2.60 7.00 -6.43
C VAL A 160 2.44 6.89 -4.91
N LEU A 161 1.65 5.92 -4.44
CA LEU A 161 1.47 5.66 -3.02
C LEU A 161 2.78 5.23 -2.36
N PHE A 162 3.55 4.36 -2.99
CA PHE A 162 4.87 3.95 -2.53
C PHE A 162 5.80 5.15 -2.37
N GLN A 163 5.85 6.07 -3.34
CA GLN A 163 6.69 7.28 -3.22
C GLN A 163 6.23 8.23 -2.10
N LYS A 164 4.93 8.32 -1.84
CA LYS A 164 4.38 9.20 -0.77
C LYS A 164 4.46 8.57 0.62
N LEU A 165 4.34 7.25 0.71
CA LEU A 165 4.30 6.49 1.97
C LEU A 165 5.65 5.86 2.34
N SER A 166 6.61 5.71 1.40
CA SER A 166 7.99 5.34 1.73
C SER A 166 8.69 6.39 2.60
N ILE A 167 8.12 7.59 2.65
CA ILE A 167 8.48 8.66 3.57
C ILE A 167 8.04 8.32 5.01
N VAL A 168 7.11 7.37 5.23
CA VAL A 168 6.59 6.95 6.54
C VAL A 168 7.12 5.57 6.96
N PRO A 169 8.20 5.48 7.74
CA PRO A 169 8.65 4.20 8.29
C PRO A 169 7.65 3.62 9.31
N SER A 170 7.46 2.30 9.21
CA SER A 170 6.78 1.44 10.16
C SER A 170 7.59 1.35 11.46
N ASP A 171 6.99 1.75 12.58
CA ASP A 171 7.51 1.61 13.95
C ASP A 171 9.00 1.93 14.10
N TYR A 172 9.27 3.22 14.18
CA TYR A 172 10.60 3.73 14.42
C TYR A 172 11.11 3.34 15.82
N GLN A 173 11.95 2.31 15.89
CA GLN A 173 12.81 2.09 17.06
C GLN A 173 13.87 3.19 17.06
N LEU A 174 13.54 4.32 17.68
CA LEU A 174 14.54 5.30 18.08
C LEU A 174 15.62 4.57 18.87
N HIS A 175 16.86 4.55 18.37
CA HIS A 175 18.00 4.19 19.21
C HIS A 175 17.98 5.14 20.39
N THR A 176 18.05 4.58 21.61
CA THR A 176 17.93 5.27 22.91
C THR A 176 18.20 6.78 22.84
N VAL A 177 17.15 7.56 22.59
CA VAL A 177 17.25 9.02 22.61
C VAL A 177 17.26 9.40 24.08
N ASN A 178 18.30 10.10 24.53
CA ASN A 178 18.44 10.53 25.92
C ASN A 178 17.39 11.59 26.34
N PHE A 179 16.54 12.03 25.40
CA PHE A 179 15.57 13.09 25.57
C PHE A 179 14.18 12.62 25.17
N LYS A 180 13.16 13.05 25.92
CA LYS A 180 11.76 12.78 25.57
C LYS A 180 11.33 13.70 24.44
N LEU A 181 11.09 13.13 23.26
CA LEU A 181 10.42 13.85 22.18
C LEU A 181 8.97 14.19 22.60
N PRO A 182 8.44 15.35 22.15
CA PRO A 182 7.03 15.68 22.36
C PRO A 182 6.12 14.67 21.62
N LYS A 183 4.82 14.68 21.92
CA LYS A 183 3.87 13.87 21.14
C LYS A 183 3.86 14.34 19.68
N VAL A 184 3.78 13.40 18.75
CA VAL A 184 3.65 13.64 17.31
C VAL A 184 2.53 14.65 17.05
N GLY A 185 2.77 15.62 16.15
CA GLY A 185 1.84 16.70 15.82
C GLY A 185 1.95 17.95 16.71
N ASN A 186 2.71 17.93 17.80
CA ASN A 186 2.98 19.12 18.61
C ASN A 186 4.16 19.94 18.08
N ILE A 187 4.33 21.15 18.63
CA ILE A 187 5.46 22.02 18.34
C ILE A 187 6.75 21.41 18.92
N LEU A 188 7.78 21.32 18.10
CA LEU A 188 9.12 20.89 18.51
C LEU A 188 10.05 22.12 18.48
N HIS A 189 10.46 22.58 19.66
CA HIS A 189 11.43 23.66 19.78
C HIS A 189 12.84 23.10 19.60
N ILE A 190 13.41 23.27 18.40
CA ILE A 190 14.68 22.62 18.06
C ILE A 190 15.86 23.12 18.91
N ALA A 191 15.76 24.34 19.44
CA ALA A 191 16.73 24.93 20.35
C ALA A 191 16.82 24.24 21.73
N GLN A 192 15.83 23.42 22.10
CA GLN A 192 15.86 22.66 23.35
C GLN A 192 16.77 21.43 23.28
N PHE A 193 17.21 21.05 22.07
CA PHE A 193 18.12 19.94 21.85
C PHE A 193 19.57 20.43 21.91
N PRO A 194 20.54 19.57 22.28
CA PRO A 194 21.96 19.91 22.35
C PRO A 194 22.59 20.00 20.95
N LEU A 195 22.07 20.91 20.11
CA LEU A 195 22.51 21.18 18.75
C LEU A 195 23.19 22.54 18.69
N SER A 196 24.27 22.65 17.92
CA SER A 196 24.87 23.94 17.61
C SER A 196 23.99 24.75 16.64
N GLN A 197 24.14 26.08 16.60
CA GLN A 197 23.45 26.93 15.62
C GLN A 197 23.62 26.42 14.17
N ARG A 198 24.83 25.97 13.82
CA ARG A 198 25.13 25.42 12.49
C ARG A 198 24.35 24.13 12.21
N GLN A 199 24.23 23.27 13.21
CA GLN A 199 23.46 22.03 13.10
C GLN A 199 21.97 22.33 12.94
N ILE A 200 21.45 23.29 13.70
CA ILE A 200 20.05 23.73 13.56
C ILE A 200 19.82 24.32 12.16
N GLN A 201 20.78 25.07 11.61
CA GLN A 201 20.70 25.59 10.24
C GLN A 201 20.71 24.47 9.19
N CYS A 202 21.52 23.41 9.39
CA CYS A 202 21.49 22.21 8.53
C CYS A 202 20.11 21.52 8.58
N VAL A 203 19.49 21.42 9.76
CA VAL A 203 18.14 20.89 9.91
C VAL A 203 17.09 21.79 9.26
N TYR A 204 17.24 23.10 9.36
CA TYR A 204 16.37 24.07 8.69
C TYR A 204 16.37 23.87 7.17
N TYR A 205 17.56 23.77 6.55
CA TYR A 205 17.65 23.50 5.12
C TYR A 205 17.11 22.12 4.78
N LEU A 206 17.41 21.10 5.57
CA LEU A 206 16.89 19.75 5.36
C LEU A 206 15.34 19.72 5.29
N LEU A 207 14.65 20.48 6.14
CA LEU A 207 13.20 20.46 6.24
C LEU A 207 12.49 21.42 5.28
N ASN A 208 13.11 22.56 4.96
CA ASN A 208 12.53 23.58 4.09
C ASN A 208 12.96 23.44 2.61
N GLY A 209 13.67 22.37 2.24
CA GLY A 209 13.95 22.02 0.86
C GLY A 209 14.67 20.66 0.72
N PHE A 210 14.58 20.06 -0.47
CA PHE A 210 15.28 18.81 -0.79
C PHE A 210 16.77 19.06 -1.11
N TYR A 211 17.47 19.85 -0.29
CA TYR A 211 18.83 20.28 -0.61
C TYR A 211 19.86 19.16 -0.52
N THR A 212 20.67 18.90 -1.53
CA THR A 212 21.76 17.91 -1.43
C THR A 212 22.82 18.34 -0.39
N TYR A 213 23.66 17.42 0.11
CA TYR A 213 24.75 17.84 1.02
C TYR A 213 25.69 18.86 0.38
N LYS A 214 25.81 18.85 -0.95
CA LYS A 214 26.55 19.85 -1.70
C LYS A 214 25.87 21.21 -1.65
N GLU A 215 24.57 21.27 -1.91
CA GLU A 215 23.81 22.53 -1.81
C GLU A 215 23.81 23.10 -0.39
N ILE A 216 23.67 22.27 0.64
CA ILE A 216 23.78 22.73 2.04
C ILE A 216 25.20 23.24 2.31
N SER A 217 26.23 22.58 1.75
CA SER A 217 27.62 23.02 1.91
C SER A 217 27.86 24.38 1.26
N ASP A 218 27.27 24.61 0.09
CA ASP A 218 27.35 25.87 -0.63
C ASP A 218 26.60 27.00 0.12
N LEU A 219 25.38 26.72 0.62
CA LEU A 219 24.57 27.67 1.40
C LEU A 219 25.22 28.05 2.74
N CYS A 220 25.91 27.11 3.38
CA CYS A 220 26.59 27.32 4.65
C CYS A 220 28.06 27.76 4.49
N CYS A 221 28.56 27.91 3.25
CA CYS A 221 29.97 28.22 2.94
C CYS A 221 30.99 27.31 3.64
N ILE A 222 30.72 25.99 3.67
CA ILE A 222 31.55 24.98 4.33
C ILE A 222 31.76 23.77 3.44
N SER A 223 32.74 22.92 3.74
CA SER A 223 33.00 21.74 2.92
C SER A 223 31.93 20.65 3.13
N VAL A 224 31.65 19.87 2.07
CA VAL A 224 30.73 18.72 2.12
C VAL A 224 31.12 17.73 3.22
N SER A 225 32.42 17.54 3.47
CA SER A 225 32.92 16.65 4.52
C SER A 225 32.53 17.13 5.92
N VAL A 226 32.54 18.45 6.15
CA VAL A 226 32.09 19.05 7.42
C VAL A 226 30.57 18.89 7.56
N ILE A 227 29.79 19.16 6.50
CA ILE A 227 28.34 18.90 6.51
C ILE A 227 28.02 17.45 6.86
N LYS A 228 28.71 16.48 6.25
CA LYS A 228 28.51 15.05 6.58
C LYS A 228 28.80 14.77 8.05
N LYS A 229 29.84 15.38 8.62
CA LYS A 229 30.17 15.24 10.05
C LYS A 229 29.08 15.85 10.94
N GLU A 230 28.64 17.07 10.66
CA GLU A 230 27.55 17.74 11.39
C GLU A 230 26.26 16.91 11.34
N MET A 231 25.90 16.40 10.17
CA MET A 231 24.71 15.54 9.99
C MET A 231 24.81 14.23 10.79
N LEU A 232 25.99 13.60 10.84
CA LEU A 232 26.21 12.40 11.67
C LEU A 232 26.01 12.69 13.15
N ASP A 233 26.43 13.85 13.65
CA ASP A 233 26.23 14.22 15.04
C ASP A 233 24.76 14.55 15.33
N ILE A 234 24.05 15.20 14.40
CA ILE A 234 22.60 15.38 14.48
C ILE A 234 21.88 14.02 14.53
N TYR A 235 22.30 13.05 13.71
CA TYR A 235 21.71 11.70 13.71
C TYR A 235 21.82 11.01 15.07
N LYS A 236 22.97 11.15 15.75
CA LYS A 236 23.17 10.63 17.10
C LYS A 236 22.23 11.29 18.11
N VAL A 237 22.04 12.61 18.04
CA VAL A 237 21.15 13.35 18.96
C VAL A 237 19.71 12.84 18.86
N PHE A 238 19.24 12.56 17.64
CA PHE A 238 17.88 12.11 17.37
C PHE A 238 17.70 10.59 17.32
N GLY A 239 18.76 9.81 17.52
CA GLY A 239 18.70 8.34 17.48
C GLY A 239 18.33 7.76 16.12
N VAL A 240 18.63 8.49 15.03
CA VAL A 240 18.38 8.11 13.63
C VAL A 240 19.68 7.68 12.95
N GLN A 241 19.61 6.93 11.85
CA GLN A 241 20.82 6.39 11.19
C GLN A 241 21.23 7.16 9.93
N ASN A 242 20.28 7.88 9.31
CA ASN A 242 20.52 8.55 8.05
C ASN A 242 19.67 9.83 7.91
N ARG A 243 19.87 10.51 6.79
CA ARG A 243 19.22 11.78 6.44
C ARG A 243 17.71 11.66 6.32
N GLU A 244 17.25 10.64 5.62
CA GLU A 244 15.83 10.42 5.31
C GLU A 244 15.05 10.18 6.60
N MET A 245 15.66 9.42 7.52
CA MET A 245 15.14 9.13 8.84
C MET A 245 15.03 10.38 9.72
N LEU A 246 16.03 11.28 9.67
CA LEU A 246 15.98 12.56 10.36
C LEU A 246 14.88 13.47 9.80
N TYR A 247 14.81 13.60 8.47
CA TYR A 247 13.78 14.38 7.80
C TYR A 247 12.38 13.87 8.18
N PHE A 248 12.20 12.55 8.18
CA PHE A 248 10.95 11.94 8.59
C PHE A 248 10.61 12.25 10.05
N LEU A 249 11.53 11.99 10.98
CA LEU A 249 11.30 12.24 12.40
C LEU A 249 10.80 13.66 12.62
N LEU A 250 11.49 14.64 12.03
CA LEU A 250 11.20 16.04 12.30
C LEU A 250 9.99 16.57 11.52
N SER A 251 9.65 15.99 10.37
CA SER A 251 8.44 16.36 9.61
C SER A 251 7.13 15.98 10.30
N GLN A 252 7.18 15.13 11.33
CA GLN A 252 6.05 14.82 12.20
C GLN A 252 5.67 15.95 13.18
N TYR A 253 6.48 17.02 13.24
CA TYR A 253 6.31 18.11 14.20
C TYR A 253 6.27 19.45 13.47
N THR A 254 5.62 20.44 14.10
CA THR A 254 5.82 21.84 13.71
C THR A 254 7.13 22.32 14.34
N VAL A 255 8.21 22.28 13.58
CA VAL A 255 9.54 22.65 14.08
C VAL A 255 9.66 24.17 14.23
N CYS A 256 9.87 24.62 15.46
CA CYS A 256 10.12 26.03 15.77
C CYS A 256 11.62 26.29 15.85
N TYR A 257 12.10 27.16 14.95
CA TYR A 257 13.50 27.59 14.88
C TYR A 257 13.72 28.91 15.61
N PRO A 258 14.91 29.10 16.21
CA PRO A 258 15.41 30.41 16.63
C PRO A 258 15.30 31.48 15.53
N ASP A 259 15.05 32.73 15.93
CA ASP A 259 14.77 33.83 14.99
C ASP A 259 15.98 34.21 14.13
N ASP A 260 17.19 33.94 14.59
CA ASP A 260 18.47 34.13 13.89
C ASP A 260 18.67 33.14 12.73
N ILE A 261 17.93 32.03 12.68
CA ILE A 261 18.07 31.01 11.64
C ILE A 261 17.12 31.28 10.45
N LYS A 262 16.02 32.00 10.68
CA LYS A 262 15.04 32.35 9.64
C LYS A 262 15.49 33.51 8.74
N GLN A 263 16.58 34.20 9.08
CA GLN A 263 17.08 35.31 8.28
C GLN A 263 17.87 34.77 7.06
N LYS A 264 17.38 35.18 5.87
CA LYS A 264 17.83 34.82 4.53
C LYS A 264 19.37 34.77 4.34
N PRO A 265 19.85 33.99 3.35
CA PRO A 265 21.23 34.07 2.91
C PRO A 265 21.52 35.51 2.47
N ARG A 266 22.65 36.06 2.91
CA ARG A 266 23.17 37.31 2.35
C ARG A 266 23.39 37.08 0.86
N ASP A 267 22.78 37.94 0.05
CA ASP A 267 22.96 38.01 -1.41
C ASP A 267 24.45 38.08 -1.79
#